data_AF-A0A9D9LC58-F1
#
_entry.id   AF-A0A9D9LC58-F1
#
_cell.length_a   1.000
_cell.length_b   1.000
_cell.length_c   1.000
_cell.angle_alpha   90.00
_cell.angle_beta   90.00
_cell.angle_gamma   90.00
#
_symmetry.space_group_name_H-M   'P 1'
#
loop_
_entity.id
_entity.type
_entity.pdbx_description
1 polymer ?
#
loop_
_entity_poly.entity_id
_entity_poly.type
_entity_poly.pdbx_seq_one_letter_code
_entity_poly.pdbx_strand_id
1 'polypeptide(L)'
;IRKALVSLDRALLMQSPNWAIIAKNLAGYLEIELREYWGSEERWIFKPLAETGPDGAGVVAQMEREHRDLDARLNEFKALTRGPIGAEIAPLVREKGVALVKEFLHHMFLEEEVGFTLAEERLGQTYLEEAADRVLLLKEAEKGLEEPAAVD
;
A
#
# COMPACT_ATOMS: atom_id res chain seq x y z
N ILE A 1 -2.57 -5.49 -3.35
CA ILE A 1 -1.27 -5.29 -2.61
C ILE A 1 -0.60 -6.59 -2.13
N ARG A 2 -1.11 -7.35 -1.12
CA ARG A 2 -0.39 -8.52 -0.53
C ARG A 2 0.13 -9.57 -1.52
N LYS A 3 -0.69 -9.99 -2.50
CA LYS A 3 -0.27 -10.94 -3.57
C LYS A 3 0.87 -10.40 -4.43
N ALA A 4 0.87 -9.09 -4.69
CA ALA A 4 1.89 -8.42 -5.48
C ALA A 4 3.23 -8.40 -4.73
N LEU A 5 3.21 -8.10 -3.42
CA LEU A 5 4.40 -8.16 -2.56
C LEU A 5 5.01 -9.56 -2.50
N VAL A 6 4.19 -10.61 -2.34
CA VAL A 6 4.67 -12.00 -2.36
C VAL A 6 5.25 -12.38 -3.72
N SER A 7 4.66 -11.87 -4.81
CA SER A 7 5.18 -12.10 -6.17
C SER A 7 6.54 -11.42 -6.38
N LEU A 8 6.72 -10.21 -5.84
CA LEU A 8 8.00 -9.50 -5.84
C LEU A 8 9.06 -10.29 -5.06
N ASP A 9 8.75 -10.71 -3.83
CA ASP A 9 9.66 -11.47 -2.98
C ASP A 9 10.17 -12.73 -3.68
N ARG A 10 9.24 -13.53 -4.22
CA ARG A 10 9.58 -14.76 -4.96
C ARG A 10 10.46 -14.47 -6.17
N ALA A 11 10.14 -13.44 -6.95
CA ALA A 11 10.95 -13.07 -8.12
C ALA A 11 12.37 -12.67 -7.73
N LEU A 12 12.53 -11.88 -6.67
CA LEU A 12 13.82 -11.40 -6.18
C LEU A 12 14.68 -12.50 -5.52
N LEU A 13 14.05 -13.43 -4.81
CA LEU A 13 14.74 -14.54 -4.13
C LEU A 13 15.11 -15.68 -5.09
N MET A 14 14.21 -16.04 -6.00
CA MET A 14 14.40 -17.18 -6.91
C MET A 14 15.16 -16.81 -8.19
N GLN A 15 15.36 -15.52 -8.47
CA GLN A 15 16.01 -15.02 -9.70
C GLN A 15 15.38 -15.63 -10.95
N SER A 16 14.05 -15.65 -11.02
CA SER A 16 13.36 -16.11 -12.22
C SER A 16 13.86 -15.31 -13.44
N PRO A 17 13.89 -15.89 -14.66
CA PRO A 17 14.46 -15.22 -15.84
C PRO A 17 13.92 -13.80 -16.10
N ASN A 18 12.71 -13.51 -15.61
CA ASN A 18 12.00 -12.24 -15.80
C ASN A 18 11.97 -11.35 -14.54
N TRP A 19 12.78 -11.63 -13.51
CA TRP A 19 12.71 -10.95 -12.21
C TRP A 19 12.86 -9.42 -12.33
N ALA A 20 13.69 -8.93 -13.26
CA ALA A 20 13.89 -7.51 -13.51
C ALA A 20 12.63 -6.82 -14.06
N ILE A 21 11.88 -7.51 -14.93
CA ILE A 21 10.59 -7.04 -15.47
C ILE A 21 9.56 -7.01 -14.35
N ILE A 22 9.51 -8.07 -13.54
CA ILE A 22 8.60 -8.18 -12.39
C ILE A 22 8.87 -7.04 -11.39
N ALA A 23 10.13 -6.78 -11.04
CA ALA A 23 10.52 -5.72 -10.13
C ALA A 23 10.05 -4.34 -10.62
N LYS A 24 10.29 -4.02 -11.90
CA LYS A 24 9.86 -2.75 -12.50
C LYS A 24 8.35 -2.60 -12.53
N ASN A 25 7.63 -3.63 -12.98
CA ASN A 25 6.17 -3.58 -13.08
C ASN A 25 5.51 -3.46 -11.70
N LEU A 26 6.03 -4.19 -10.71
CA LEU A 26 5.50 -4.15 -9.35
C LEU A 26 5.81 -2.84 -8.64
N ALA A 27 6.96 -2.20 -8.90
CA ALA A 27 7.26 -0.87 -8.37
C ALA A 27 6.23 0.17 -8.84
N GLY A 28 5.83 0.12 -10.13
CA GLY A 28 4.79 1.00 -10.67
C GLY A 28 3.38 0.66 -10.17
N TYR A 29 3.05 -0.62 -10.09
CA TYR A 29 1.76 -1.07 -9.54
C TYR A 29 1.59 -0.66 -8.07
N LEU A 30 2.62 -0.85 -7.24
CA LEU A 30 2.57 -0.48 -5.83
C LEU A 30 2.36 1.02 -5.64
N GLU A 31 3.01 1.88 -6.43
CA GLU A 31 2.80 3.34 -6.33
C GLU A 31 1.33 3.75 -6.49
N ILE A 32 0.66 3.21 -7.50
CA ILE A 32 -0.73 3.56 -7.81
C ILE A 32 -1.63 3.06 -6.68
N GLU A 33 -1.51 1.77 -6.36
CA GLU A 33 -2.40 1.11 -5.41
C GLU A 33 -2.22 1.64 -3.98
N LEU A 34 -0.99 1.96 -3.59
CA LEU A 34 -0.73 2.48 -2.24
C LEU A 34 -1.24 3.88 -2.05
N ARG A 35 -1.17 4.73 -3.08
CA ARG A 35 -1.75 6.07 -3.01
C ARG A 35 -3.26 6.00 -2.81
N GLU A 36 -3.94 5.11 -3.51
CA GLU A 36 -5.39 4.90 -3.37
C GLU A 36 -5.73 4.28 -2.00
N TYR A 37 -4.98 3.25 -1.60
CA TYR A 37 -5.16 2.54 -0.34
C TYR A 37 -4.98 3.46 0.87
N TRP A 38 -3.82 4.10 0.99
CA TRP A 38 -3.53 5.02 2.10
C TRP A 38 -4.45 6.24 2.11
N GLY A 39 -4.84 6.74 0.93
CA GLY A 39 -5.80 7.84 0.83
C GLY A 39 -7.18 7.48 1.36
N SER A 40 -7.59 6.22 1.20
CA SER A 40 -8.83 5.68 1.77
C SER A 40 -8.73 5.54 3.29
N GLU A 41 -7.65 4.97 3.80
CA GLU A 41 -7.44 4.79 5.25
C GLU A 41 -7.38 6.11 6.00
N GLU A 42 -6.64 7.08 5.46
CA GLU A 42 -6.54 8.42 6.00
C GLU A 42 -7.93 9.07 6.15
N ARG A 43 -8.78 8.92 5.13
CA ARG A 43 -10.10 9.54 5.10
C ARG A 43 -11.11 8.86 6.00
N TRP A 44 -11.14 7.53 5.98
CA TRP A 44 -12.25 6.75 6.51
C TRP A 44 -11.95 6.07 7.85
N ILE A 45 -10.68 5.92 8.22
CA ILE A 45 -10.28 5.22 9.44
C ILE A 45 -9.45 6.15 10.32
N PHE A 46 -8.33 6.68 9.82
CA PHE A 46 -7.34 7.34 10.65
C PHE A 46 -7.79 8.69 11.19
N LYS A 47 -8.36 9.57 10.36
CA LYS A 47 -8.90 10.85 10.85
C LYS A 47 -9.97 10.66 11.94
N PRO A 48 -11.03 9.86 11.72
CA PRO A 48 -12.00 9.53 12.76
C PRO A 48 -11.35 8.94 14.02
N LEU A 49 -10.41 8.00 13.85
CA LEU A 49 -9.74 7.34 14.97
C LEU A 49 -8.91 8.32 15.81
N ALA A 50 -8.22 9.26 15.17
CA ALA A 50 -7.42 10.27 15.87
C ALA A 50 -8.28 11.17 16.77
N GLU A 51 -9.54 11.38 16.41
CA GLU A 51 -10.49 12.20 17.17
C GLU A 51 -11.04 11.49 18.43
N THR A 52 -10.80 10.18 18.58
CA THR A 52 -11.31 9.38 19.71
C THR A 52 -10.52 9.56 21.00
N GLY A 53 -9.36 10.22 20.95
CA GLY A 53 -8.52 10.54 22.11
C GLY A 53 -7.02 10.30 21.89
N PRO A 54 -6.19 10.47 22.94
CA PRO A 54 -4.73 10.40 22.84
C PRO A 54 -4.20 9.07 22.29
N ASP A 55 -4.83 7.94 22.65
CA ASP A 55 -4.43 6.62 22.17
C ASP A 55 -4.64 6.50 20.65
N GLY A 56 -5.83 6.89 20.18
CA GLY A 56 -6.17 6.91 18.75
C GLY A 56 -5.25 7.83 17.96
N ALA A 57 -5.02 9.04 18.45
CA ALA A 57 -4.08 9.98 17.83
C ALA A 57 -2.64 9.45 17.80
N GLY A 58 -2.21 8.74 18.86
CA GLY A 58 -0.88 8.13 18.95
C GLY A 58 -0.68 7.01 17.92
N VAL A 59 -1.66 6.12 17.77
CA VAL A 59 -1.65 5.03 16.78
C VAL A 59 -1.65 5.60 15.37
N VAL A 60 -2.52 6.57 15.07
CA VAL A 60 -2.58 7.23 13.76
C VAL A 60 -1.25 7.91 13.42
N ALA A 61 -0.65 8.63 14.38
CA ALA A 61 0.66 9.24 14.16
C ALA A 61 1.77 8.22 13.88
N GLN A 62 1.68 6.99 14.41
CA GLN A 62 2.59 5.90 14.04
C GLN A 62 2.30 5.40 12.62
N MET A 63 1.04 5.15 12.25
CA MET A 63 0.69 4.68 10.90
C MET A 63 1.12 5.69 9.83
N GLU A 64 0.91 6.99 10.06
CA GLU A 64 1.39 8.03 9.16
C GLU A 64 2.93 8.06 9.03
N ARG A 65 3.66 7.72 10.09
CA ARG A 65 5.13 7.57 10.01
C ARG A 65 5.50 6.39 9.13
N GLU A 66 4.86 5.23 9.34
CA GLU A 66 5.06 4.04 8.49
C GLU A 66 4.77 4.35 7.01
N HIS A 67 3.68 5.07 6.71
CA HIS A 67 3.33 5.45 5.33
C HIS A 67 4.41 6.34 4.70
N ARG A 68 4.92 7.34 5.43
CA ARG A 68 6.00 8.21 4.93
C ARG A 68 7.29 7.44 4.68
N ASP A 69 7.66 6.54 5.58
CA ASP A 69 8.88 5.75 5.45
C ASP A 69 8.76 4.76 4.28
N LEU A 70 7.61 4.10 4.13
CA LEU A 70 7.33 3.20 3.01
C LEU A 70 7.28 3.92 1.66
N ASP A 71 6.72 5.13 1.60
CA ASP A 71 6.73 5.95 0.38
C ASP A 71 8.16 6.30 -0.04
N ALA A 72 9.00 6.71 0.92
CA ALA A 72 10.41 6.99 0.66
C ALA A 72 11.14 5.74 0.12
N ARG A 73 10.91 4.57 0.74
CA ARG A 73 11.50 3.29 0.32
C ARG A 73 11.02 2.83 -1.04
N LEU A 74 9.74 3.00 -1.34
CA LEU A 74 9.18 2.72 -2.65
C LEU A 74 9.79 3.63 -3.72
N ASN A 75 9.95 4.92 -3.43
CA ASN A 75 10.57 5.87 -4.35
C ASN A 75 12.05 5.56 -4.61
N GLU A 76 12.81 5.14 -3.58
CA GLU A 76 14.17 4.60 -3.75
C GLU A 76 14.17 3.38 -4.69
N PHE A 77 13.28 2.41 -4.44
CA PHE A 77 13.21 1.18 -5.24
C PHE A 77 12.82 1.49 -6.70
N LYS A 78 11.85 2.37 -6.92
CA LYS A 78 11.45 2.83 -8.26
C LYS A 78 12.59 3.49 -9.02
N ALA A 79 13.40 4.30 -8.35
CA ALA A 79 14.55 4.93 -8.96
C ALA A 79 15.55 3.87 -9.46
N LEU A 80 15.79 2.82 -8.67
CA LEU A 80 16.65 1.70 -9.03
C LEU A 80 16.10 0.87 -10.20
N THR A 81 14.79 0.72 -10.31
CA THR A 81 14.14 -0.10 -11.36
C THR A 81 13.73 0.68 -12.61
N ARG A 82 14.00 2.00 -12.68
CA ARG A 82 13.62 2.83 -13.84
C ARG A 82 14.40 2.45 -15.10
N GLY A 83 15.70 2.19 -14.95
CA GLY A 83 16.63 1.84 -16.02
C GLY A 83 16.85 0.32 -16.20
N PRO A 84 17.68 -0.08 -17.17
CA PRO A 84 18.09 -1.48 -17.34
C PRO A 84 18.82 -2.01 -16.10
N ILE A 85 18.42 -3.18 -15.60
CA ILE A 85 19.02 -3.82 -14.43
C ILE A 85 20.20 -4.69 -14.87
N GLY A 86 21.40 -4.11 -14.84
CA GLY A 86 22.66 -4.81 -15.12
C GLY A 86 23.24 -5.51 -13.88
N ALA A 87 24.33 -6.27 -14.09
CA ALA A 87 24.97 -7.07 -13.05
C ALA A 87 25.45 -6.25 -11.84
N GLU A 88 25.85 -4.99 -12.05
CA GLU A 88 26.34 -4.11 -10.98
C GLU A 88 25.22 -3.67 -10.03
N ILE A 89 24.04 -3.35 -10.55
CA ILE A 89 22.92 -2.83 -9.75
C ILE A 89 21.97 -3.93 -9.28
N ALA A 90 22.01 -5.11 -9.90
CA ALA A 90 21.13 -6.22 -9.55
C ALA A 90 21.15 -6.62 -8.06
N PRO A 91 22.32 -6.70 -7.38
CA PRO A 91 22.35 -6.99 -5.95
C PRO A 91 21.62 -5.93 -5.11
N LEU A 92 21.78 -4.66 -5.45
CA LEU A 92 21.15 -3.54 -4.75
C LEU A 92 19.63 -3.50 -4.96
N VAL A 93 19.17 -3.73 -6.20
CA VAL A 93 17.74 -3.88 -6.50
C VAL A 93 17.14 -5.01 -5.68
N ARG A 94 17.84 -6.15 -5.57
CA ARG A 94 17.38 -7.29 -4.77
C ARG A 94 17.28 -6.95 -3.29
N GLU A 95 18.34 -6.39 -2.71
CA GLU A 95 18.38 -6.02 -1.30
C GLU A 95 17.25 -5.04 -0.95
N LYS A 96 17.14 -3.95 -1.72
CA LYS A 96 16.12 -2.92 -1.49
C LYS A 96 14.71 -3.42 -1.74
N GLY A 97 14.51 -4.26 -2.76
CA GLY A 97 13.21 -4.86 -3.06
C GLY A 97 12.73 -5.83 -1.98
N VAL A 98 13.62 -6.68 -1.45
CA VAL A 98 13.29 -7.61 -0.35
C VAL A 98 13.03 -6.85 0.94
N ALA A 99 13.81 -5.81 1.24
CA ALA A 99 13.56 -4.93 2.39
C ALA A 99 12.18 -4.26 2.27
N LEU A 100 11.87 -3.66 1.12
CA LEU A 100 10.59 -3.03 0.82
C LEU A 100 9.41 -3.99 1.06
N VAL A 101 9.49 -5.23 0.55
CA VAL A 101 8.46 -6.24 0.78
C VAL A 101 8.25 -6.50 2.27
N LYS A 102 9.33 -6.69 3.03
CA LYS A 102 9.25 -7.01 4.46
C LYS A 102 8.67 -5.85 5.26
N GLU A 103 9.10 -4.63 4.98
CA GLU A 103 8.61 -3.41 5.61
C GLU A 103 7.11 -3.24 5.31
N PHE A 104 6.67 -3.45 4.06
CA PHE A 104 5.25 -3.41 3.71
C PHE A 104 4.42 -4.47 4.43
N LEU A 105 4.88 -5.72 4.47
CA LEU A 105 4.16 -6.79 5.16
C LEU A 105 4.10 -6.54 6.67
N HIS A 106 5.14 -5.93 7.25
CA HIS A 106 5.15 -5.53 8.65
C HIS A 106 4.15 -4.42 8.93
N HIS A 107 4.10 -3.39 8.09
CA HIS A 107 3.12 -2.32 8.20
C HIS A 107 1.69 -2.85 8.10
N MET A 108 1.38 -3.71 7.13
CA MET A 108 0.05 -4.35 7.03
C MET A 108 -0.31 -5.11 8.30
N PHE A 109 0.66 -5.80 8.91
CA PHE A 109 0.44 -6.50 10.19
C PHE A 109 0.18 -5.52 11.33
N LEU A 110 0.95 -4.44 11.47
CA LEU A 110 0.74 -3.43 12.51
C LEU A 110 -0.62 -2.74 12.35
N GLU A 111 -1.01 -2.47 11.12
CA GLU A 111 -2.29 -1.87 10.79
C GLU A 111 -3.45 -2.81 11.15
N GLU A 112 -3.40 -4.08 10.77
CA GLU A 112 -4.43 -5.08 11.11
C GLU A 112 -4.55 -5.27 12.64
N GLU A 113 -3.41 -5.46 13.33
CA GLU A 113 -3.40 -5.85 14.74
C GLU A 113 -3.55 -4.68 15.72
N VAL A 114 -3.18 -3.46 15.31
CA VAL A 114 -3.20 -2.28 16.18
C VAL A 114 -4.17 -1.23 15.66
N GLY A 115 -4.01 -0.83 14.39
CA GLY A 115 -4.82 0.23 13.77
C GLY A 115 -6.30 -0.15 13.70
N PHE A 116 -6.62 -1.26 13.04
CA PHE A 116 -7.98 -1.70 12.80
C PHE A 116 -8.64 -2.25 14.06
N THR A 117 -7.89 -2.97 14.91
CA THR A 117 -8.43 -3.41 16.20
C THR A 117 -8.86 -2.22 17.06
N LEU A 118 -8.03 -1.18 17.16
CA LEU A 118 -8.43 0.04 17.91
C LEU A 118 -9.56 0.80 17.21
N ALA A 119 -9.60 0.82 15.86
CA ALA A 119 -10.70 1.41 15.11
C ALA A 119 -12.03 0.70 15.40
N GLU A 120 -12.05 -0.63 15.44
CA GLU A 120 -13.24 -1.40 15.82
C GLU A 120 -13.70 -1.07 17.24
N GLU A 121 -12.77 -0.98 18.19
CA GLU A 121 -13.08 -0.65 19.58
C GLU A 121 -13.64 0.77 19.76
N ARG A 122 -13.11 1.75 19.00
CA ARG A 122 -13.38 3.18 19.24
C ARG A 122 -14.43 3.78 18.31
N LEU A 123 -14.45 3.35 17.06
CA LEU A 123 -15.42 3.84 16.06
C LEU A 123 -16.67 2.95 16.02
N GLY A 124 -16.52 1.67 16.35
CA GLY A 124 -17.59 0.70 16.36
C GLY A 124 -17.93 0.14 14.97
N GLN A 125 -18.50 -1.05 14.97
CA GLN A 125 -18.78 -1.82 13.75
C GLN A 125 -19.71 -1.07 12.77
N THR A 126 -20.75 -0.39 13.27
CA THR A 126 -21.68 0.36 12.41
C THR A 126 -20.99 1.46 11.60
N TYR A 127 -20.07 2.21 12.24
CA TYR A 127 -19.31 3.22 11.53
C TYR A 127 -18.45 2.61 10.41
N LEU A 128 -17.78 1.51 10.72
CA LEU A 128 -16.88 0.82 9.78
C LEU A 128 -17.64 0.21 8.60
N GLU A 129 -18.84 -0.34 8.83
CA GLU A 129 -19.73 -0.83 7.77
C GLU A 129 -20.16 0.31 6.85
N GLU A 130 -20.62 1.44 7.39
CA GLU A 130 -20.97 2.62 6.59
C GLU A 130 -19.77 3.19 5.81
N ALA A 131 -18.59 3.19 6.42
CA ALA A 131 -17.36 3.61 5.75
C ALA A 131 -17.01 2.68 4.59
N ALA A 132 -17.14 1.37 4.78
CA ALA A 132 -16.92 0.37 3.72
C ALA A 132 -17.89 0.57 2.55
N ASP A 133 -19.19 0.78 2.82
CA ASP A 133 -20.19 1.06 1.78
C ASP A 133 -19.84 2.31 0.97
N ARG A 134 -19.41 3.39 1.64
CA ARG A 134 -18.99 4.63 0.97
C ARG A 134 -17.75 4.42 0.08
N VAL A 135 -16.79 3.62 0.53
CA VAL A 135 -15.60 3.26 -0.27
C VAL A 135 -15.99 2.45 -1.50
N LEU A 136 -16.91 1.49 -1.37
CA LEU A 136 -17.41 0.69 -2.49
C LEU A 136 -18.14 1.56 -3.52
N LEU A 137 -19.04 2.44 -3.06
CA LEU A 137 -19.77 3.36 -3.94
C LEU A 137 -18.83 4.31 -4.71
N LEU A 138 -17.77 4.81 -4.06
CA LEU A 138 -16.77 5.64 -4.73
C LEU A 138 -16.03 4.86 -5.83
N LYS A 139 -15.63 3.61 -5.54
CA LYS A 139 -14.97 2.73 -6.53
C LYS A 139 -15.89 2.38 -7.71
N GLU A 140 -17.19 2.21 -7.47
CA GLU A 140 -18.18 1.99 -8.53
C GLU A 140 -18.38 3.24 -9.39
N ALA A 141 -18.45 4.42 -8.77
CA ALA A 141 -18.56 5.69 -9.48
C ALA A 141 -17.32 5.97 -10.35
N GLU A 142 -16.12 5.69 -9.84
CA GLU A 142 -14.87 5.81 -10.61
C GLU A 142 -14.86 4.89 -11.84
N LYS A 143 -15.31 3.64 -11.71
CA LYS A 143 -15.45 2.71 -12.85
C LYS A 143 -16.48 3.18 -13.87
N GLY A 144 -17.60 3.75 -13.42
CA GLY A 144 -18.61 4.31 -14.30
C GLY A 144 -18.17 5.56 -15.08
N LEU A 145 -17.10 6.23 -14.64
CA LEU A 145 -16.48 7.35 -15.34
C LEU A 145 -15.39 6.93 -16.33
N GLU A 146 -14.84 5.71 -16.18
CA GLU A 146 -13.83 5.14 -17.09
C GLU A 146 -14.43 4.42 -18.30
N GLU A 147 -15.70 4.05 -18.27
CA GLU A 147 -16.42 3.59 -19.47
C GLU A 147 -16.74 4.80 -20.35
N PRO A 148 -16.12 4.99 -21.54
CA PRO A 148 -16.65 5.95 -22.47
C PRO A 148 -18.06 5.46 -22.82
N ALA A 149 -19.04 6.36 -22.72
CA ALA A 149 -20.31 6.20 -23.41
C ALA A 149 -19.95 5.76 -24.84
N ALA A 150 -20.37 4.55 -25.21
CA ALA A 150 -20.27 4.10 -26.59
C ALA A 150 -21.01 5.13 -27.43
N VAL A 151 -20.25 6.01 -28.08
CA VAL A 151 -20.78 6.95 -29.05
C VAL A 151 -20.95 6.14 -30.33
N ASP A 152 -22.21 5.73 -30.53
CA ASP A 152 -22.90 5.20 -31.74
C ASP A 152 -22.09 4.36 -32.73
#